data_AF-A0A7S4UH56-F1
#
_entry.id   AF-A0A7S4UH56-F1
#
_cell.length_a   1.000
_cell.length_b   1.000
_cell.length_c   1.000
_cell.angle_alpha   90.00
_cell.angle_beta   90.00
_cell.angle_gamma   90.00
#
_symmetry.space_group_name_H-M   'P 1'
#
loop_
_entity.id
_entity.type
_entity.pdbx_description
1 polymer ?
#
loop_
_entity_poly.entity_id
_entity_poly.type
_entity_poly.pdbx_seq_one_letter_code
_entity_poly.pdbx_strand_id
1 'polypeptide(L)'
;WLKGMRIEPRALGEAGLSPAGREQPRAAARRPRRCRHGLVGLHCSRCSACAHGKARYNCQICAACEHGKAARSCWKCKGCPHGKLKRNCAVCSNCSHGKVKNNCRQCAGCPHGMVKWSCRFCKGCAHGKVRRNCVQCCGCPHGKLRQGCRICNGCQHGVRKDYCRLCRGCPHGKMRRDCVHCSGCPHGGVWRTCLRCKEARSARGK
;
A
#
# COMPACT_ATOMS: atom_id res chain seq x y z
N TRP A 1 6.19 74.68 -35.89
CA TRP A 1 5.06 75.00 -35.00
C TRP A 1 3.79 74.41 -35.61
N LEU A 2 3.23 73.40 -34.92
CA LEU A 2 1.90 72.79 -35.02
C LEU A 2 1.35 72.42 -36.43
N LYS A 3 1.47 71.15 -36.81
CA LYS A 3 0.50 70.49 -37.69
C LYS A 3 -0.30 69.49 -36.85
N GLY A 4 -1.56 69.85 -36.59
CA GLY A 4 -2.53 69.00 -35.91
C GLY A 4 -2.92 67.81 -36.77
N MET A 5 -2.88 66.62 -36.17
CA MET A 5 -3.41 65.39 -36.76
C MET A 5 -4.72 65.04 -36.05
N ARG A 6 -5.78 65.02 -36.86
CA ARG A 6 -7.14 64.61 -36.56
C ARG A 6 -7.16 63.09 -36.36
N ILE A 7 -7.64 62.60 -35.23
CA ILE A 7 -7.85 61.16 -35.00
C ILE A 7 -9.34 60.96 -34.69
N GLU A 8 -10.03 60.29 -35.61
CA GLU A 8 -11.40 59.81 -35.48
C GLU A 8 -11.45 58.48 -34.67
N PRO A 9 -12.56 58.15 -33.97
CA PRO A 9 -12.66 57.00 -33.09
C PRO A 9 -13.29 55.73 -33.73
N ARG A 10 -13.24 54.63 -32.95
CA ARG A 10 -13.89 53.30 -33.06
C ARG A 10 -13.18 52.20 -33.87
N ALA A 11 -12.75 51.17 -33.14
CA ALA A 11 -13.38 49.85 -33.22
C ALA A 11 -13.14 49.08 -31.92
N LEU A 12 -14.21 48.84 -31.15
CA LEU A 12 -14.26 47.77 -30.15
C LEU A 12 -14.34 46.45 -30.93
N GLY A 13 -13.39 45.56 -30.70
CA GLY A 13 -13.31 44.25 -31.35
C GLY A 13 -13.05 43.15 -30.32
N GLU A 14 -14.15 42.52 -29.92
CA GLU A 14 -14.31 41.09 -29.61
C GLU A 14 -13.35 40.41 -28.61
N ALA A 15 -13.91 40.15 -27.43
CA ALA A 15 -13.41 39.20 -26.45
C ALA A 15 -13.25 37.79 -27.05
N GLY A 16 -12.01 37.32 -27.14
CA GLY A 16 -11.67 35.94 -27.45
C GLY A 16 -12.07 35.00 -26.30
N LEU A 17 -13.29 34.46 -26.40
CA LEU A 17 -13.78 33.35 -25.60
C LEU A 17 -12.88 32.12 -25.78
N SER A 18 -12.42 31.57 -24.65
CA SER A 18 -11.67 30.31 -24.57
C SER A 18 -12.48 29.15 -25.17
N PRO A 19 -11.90 28.28 -26.02
CA PRO A 19 -12.61 27.12 -26.51
C PRO A 19 -12.87 26.14 -25.37
N ALA A 20 -14.16 25.88 -25.16
CA ALA A 20 -14.73 24.92 -24.24
C ALA A 20 -14.07 23.54 -24.35
N GLY A 21 -13.87 22.92 -23.19
CA GLY A 21 -13.29 21.59 -23.02
C GLY A 21 -13.96 20.53 -23.89
N ARG A 22 -13.16 19.85 -24.70
CA ARG A 22 -13.51 18.53 -25.24
C ARG A 22 -13.64 17.56 -24.07
N GLU A 23 -14.88 17.30 -23.66
CA GLU A 23 -15.21 16.13 -22.87
C GLU A 23 -14.93 14.88 -23.71
N GLN A 24 -13.80 14.23 -23.45
CA GLN A 24 -13.47 12.95 -24.07
C GLN A 24 -14.51 11.90 -23.61
N PRO A 25 -15.19 11.18 -24.52
CA PRO A 25 -16.10 10.11 -24.12
C PRO A 25 -15.32 9.03 -23.38
N ARG A 26 -15.77 8.69 -22.17
CA ARG A 26 -15.16 7.63 -21.35
C ARG A 26 -15.29 6.31 -22.11
N ALA A 27 -14.18 5.81 -22.65
CA ALA A 27 -14.13 4.54 -23.37
C ALA A 27 -14.78 3.43 -22.51
N ALA A 28 -15.76 2.73 -23.08
CA ALA A 28 -16.43 1.61 -22.43
C ALA A 28 -15.40 0.58 -21.96
N ALA A 29 -15.43 0.24 -20.66
CA ALA A 29 -14.46 -0.67 -20.06
C ALA A 29 -14.53 -2.06 -20.71
N ARG A 30 -13.53 -2.42 -21.53
CA ARG A 30 -13.42 -3.77 -22.10
C ARG A 30 -13.41 -4.80 -20.98
N ARG A 31 -14.32 -5.78 -21.05
CA ARG A 31 -14.39 -6.90 -20.08
C ARG A 31 -13.03 -7.63 -20.05
N PRO A 32 -12.47 -7.92 -18.86
CA PRO A 32 -11.15 -8.54 -18.77
C PRO A 32 -11.18 -9.95 -19.35
N ARG A 33 -10.29 -10.23 -20.32
CA ARG A 33 -10.18 -11.55 -20.95
C ARG A 33 -9.91 -12.63 -19.89
N ARG A 34 -10.75 -13.66 -19.87
CA ARG A 34 -10.55 -14.86 -19.06
C ARG A 34 -9.55 -15.77 -19.77
N CYS A 35 -8.68 -16.41 -19.01
CA CYS A 35 -7.79 -17.42 -19.54
C CYS A 35 -8.54 -18.76 -19.72
N ARG A 36 -7.88 -19.74 -20.33
CA ARG A 36 -8.39 -21.12 -20.49
C ARG A 36 -8.75 -21.80 -19.14
N HIS A 37 -8.23 -21.29 -18.03
CA HIS A 37 -8.57 -21.76 -16.68
C HIS A 37 -9.82 -21.07 -16.09
N GLY A 38 -10.60 -20.33 -16.89
CA GLY A 38 -11.84 -19.67 -16.46
C GLY A 38 -11.66 -18.43 -15.58
N LEU A 39 -10.44 -18.09 -15.19
CA LEU A 39 -10.11 -16.94 -14.35
C LEU A 39 -9.67 -15.74 -15.19
N VAL A 40 -9.87 -14.53 -14.69
CA VAL A 40 -9.19 -13.34 -15.23
C VAL A 40 -7.69 -13.59 -15.17
N GLY A 41 -6.96 -13.37 -16.27
CA GLY A 41 -5.55 -13.77 -16.40
C GLY A 41 -4.66 -13.33 -15.23
N LEU A 42 -4.91 -12.14 -14.67
CA LEU A 42 -4.21 -11.59 -13.50
C LEU A 42 -4.45 -12.39 -12.20
N HIS A 43 -5.60 -13.06 -12.07
CA HIS A 43 -5.97 -13.84 -10.88
C HIS A 43 -5.70 -15.34 -11.05
N CYS A 44 -5.36 -15.78 -12.26
CA CYS A 44 -4.96 -17.16 -12.49
C CYS A 44 -3.52 -17.34 -12.05
N SER A 45 -3.26 -18.15 -11.01
CA SER A 45 -1.89 -18.43 -10.55
C SER A 45 -1.00 -19.01 -11.65
N ARG A 46 -1.55 -19.81 -12.56
CA ARG A 46 -0.81 -20.38 -13.70
C ARG A 46 -0.44 -19.34 -14.76
N CYS A 47 -1.38 -18.47 -15.14
CA CYS A 47 -1.12 -17.46 -16.18
C CYS A 47 -0.43 -16.20 -15.64
N SER A 48 -0.66 -15.88 -14.36
CA SER A 48 -0.08 -14.69 -13.73
C SER A 48 1.25 -14.99 -13.04
N ALA A 49 1.68 -16.23 -12.86
CA ALA A 49 3.00 -16.52 -12.31
C ALA A 49 4.11 -16.05 -13.25
N CYS A 50 5.19 -15.55 -12.68
CA CYS A 50 6.47 -15.36 -13.36
C CYS A 50 7.46 -16.44 -12.94
N ALA A 51 8.56 -16.56 -13.69
CA ALA A 51 9.67 -17.47 -13.40
C ALA A 51 10.25 -17.28 -11.97
N HIS A 52 10.05 -16.11 -11.36
CA HIS A 52 10.49 -15.82 -10.00
C HIS A 52 9.54 -16.32 -8.89
N GLY A 53 8.60 -17.22 -9.21
CA GLY A 53 7.69 -17.85 -8.24
C GLY A 53 6.66 -16.90 -7.61
N LYS A 54 6.42 -15.73 -8.22
CA LYS A 54 5.42 -14.74 -7.77
C LYS A 54 4.48 -14.41 -8.92
N ALA A 55 3.30 -13.90 -8.59
CA ALA A 55 2.49 -13.29 -9.63
C ALA A 55 3.24 -12.10 -10.26
N ARG A 56 3.22 -11.95 -11.59
CA ARG A 56 3.94 -10.94 -12.39
C ARG A 56 3.73 -9.54 -11.83
N TYR A 57 2.49 -9.19 -11.52
CA TYR A 57 2.10 -7.90 -10.94
C TYR A 57 2.59 -7.67 -9.50
N ASN A 58 3.02 -8.74 -8.81
CA ASN A 58 3.56 -8.71 -7.45
C ASN A 58 5.08 -8.87 -7.41
N CYS A 59 5.71 -9.20 -8.54
CA CYS A 59 7.12 -9.48 -8.62
C CYS A 59 7.93 -8.18 -8.62
N GLN A 60 8.96 -8.11 -7.77
CA GLN A 60 9.84 -6.94 -7.71
C GLN A 60 10.82 -6.87 -8.88
N ILE A 61 10.93 -7.94 -9.67
CA ILE A 61 11.76 -7.99 -10.89
C ILE A 61 10.88 -7.67 -12.10
N CYS A 62 9.79 -8.42 -12.31
CA CYS A 62 8.92 -8.22 -13.48
C CYS A 62 8.07 -6.94 -13.46
N ALA A 63 7.76 -6.41 -12.28
CA ALA A 63 6.97 -5.20 -12.12
C ALA A 63 7.70 -4.20 -11.22
N ALA A 64 9.04 -4.18 -11.30
CA ALA A 64 9.87 -3.21 -10.61
C ALA A 64 9.48 -1.79 -11.02
N CYS A 65 9.41 -0.87 -10.06
CA CYS A 65 9.55 0.54 -10.37
C CYS A 65 10.99 0.99 -10.06
N GLU A 66 11.34 2.20 -10.50
CA GLU A 66 12.61 2.89 -10.22
C GLU A 66 13.00 2.89 -8.71
N HIS A 67 12.01 2.73 -7.83
CA HIS A 67 12.20 2.68 -6.38
C HIS A 67 12.51 1.27 -5.82
N GLY A 68 12.87 0.31 -6.67
CA GLY A 68 13.26 -1.06 -6.27
C GLY A 68 12.13 -1.90 -5.64
N LYS A 69 10.88 -1.50 -5.84
CA LYS A 69 9.68 -2.18 -5.32
C LYS A 69 8.77 -2.56 -6.47
N ALA A 70 7.92 -3.56 -6.27
CA ALA A 70 6.83 -3.81 -7.21
C ALA A 70 5.94 -2.56 -7.29
N ALA A 71 5.66 -2.04 -8.47
CA ALA A 71 5.01 -0.74 -8.70
C ALA A 71 3.71 -0.58 -7.89
N ARG A 72 2.88 -1.63 -7.82
CA ARG A 72 1.62 -1.68 -7.05
C ARG A 72 1.76 -1.54 -5.52
N SER A 73 2.97 -1.75 -5.02
CA SER A 73 3.35 -1.74 -3.61
C SER A 73 4.26 -0.58 -3.29
N CYS A 74 4.70 0.19 -4.29
CA CYS A 74 5.48 1.39 -4.08
C CYS A 74 4.55 2.54 -3.70
N TRP A 75 4.79 3.13 -2.54
CA TRP A 75 4.03 4.31 -2.10
C TRP A 75 4.39 5.55 -2.92
N LYS A 76 5.59 5.64 -3.50
CA LYS A 76 5.95 6.76 -4.39
C LYS A 76 5.19 6.71 -5.72
N CYS A 77 4.92 5.50 -6.25
CA CYS A 77 4.23 5.34 -7.53
C CYS A 77 2.69 5.29 -7.43
N LYS A 78 2.15 4.66 -6.37
CA LYS A 78 0.71 4.39 -6.20
C LYS A 78 0.20 4.80 -4.81
N GLY A 79 0.97 5.62 -4.10
CA GLY A 79 0.58 6.13 -2.79
C GLY A 79 -0.31 7.36 -2.87
N CYS A 80 -0.67 7.82 -1.69
CA CYS A 80 -1.35 9.08 -1.45
C CYS A 80 -0.35 10.11 -0.90
N PRO A 81 -0.68 11.42 -0.90
CA PRO A 81 0.18 12.47 -0.34
C PRO A 81 0.57 12.22 1.13
N HIS A 82 -0.15 11.37 1.86
CA HIS A 82 0.15 10.99 3.24
C HIS A 82 1.27 9.96 3.40
N GLY A 83 2.07 9.69 2.35
CA GLY A 83 3.22 8.78 2.41
C GLY A 83 2.87 7.29 2.58
N LYS A 84 1.62 6.90 2.24
CA LYS A 84 1.13 5.52 2.34
C LYS A 84 0.43 5.11 1.05
N LEU A 85 0.31 3.81 0.81
CA LEU A 85 -0.58 3.29 -0.24
C LEU A 85 -2.02 3.71 0.08
N LYS A 86 -2.78 4.19 -0.93
CA LYS A 86 -4.15 4.70 -0.76
C LYS A 86 -5.03 3.77 0.09
N ARG A 87 -5.04 2.48 -0.26
CA ARG A 87 -5.77 1.40 0.44
C ARG A 87 -5.43 1.20 1.93
N ASN A 88 -4.26 1.68 2.35
CA ASN A 88 -3.76 1.57 3.72
C ASN A 88 -3.73 2.92 4.43
N CYS A 89 -4.13 3.99 3.75
CA CYS A 89 -4.17 5.32 4.34
C CYS A 89 -5.48 5.49 5.07
N ALA A 90 -5.40 5.85 6.36
CA ALA A 90 -6.57 6.12 7.16
C ALA A 90 -7.33 7.34 6.62
N VAL A 91 -6.64 8.39 6.20
CA VAL A 91 -7.28 9.57 5.61
C VAL A 91 -7.95 9.27 4.25
N CYS A 92 -7.31 8.50 3.36
CA CYS A 92 -7.86 8.25 2.01
C CYS A 92 -8.79 7.03 1.92
N SER A 93 -8.89 6.23 2.97
CA SER A 93 -9.69 5.00 3.00
C SER A 93 -10.31 4.80 4.38
N ASN A 94 -10.63 5.90 5.06
CA ASN A 94 -11.47 5.87 6.26
C ASN A 94 -12.88 5.42 5.89
N CYS A 95 -13.59 4.97 6.91
CA CYS A 95 -15.03 4.96 6.92
C CYS A 95 -15.52 6.11 7.80
N SER A 96 -16.84 6.34 7.79
CA SER A 96 -17.54 7.26 8.70
C SER A 96 -17.22 7.04 10.18
N HIS A 97 -16.68 5.88 10.55
CA HIS A 97 -16.32 5.50 11.91
C HIS A 97 -14.84 5.79 12.27
N GLY A 98 -14.17 6.65 11.50
CA GLY A 98 -12.77 7.07 11.68
C GLY A 98 -11.71 6.01 11.34
N LYS A 99 -12.07 4.73 11.30
CA LYS A 99 -11.14 3.62 11.02
C LYS A 99 -10.93 3.39 9.53
N VAL A 100 -9.77 2.86 9.14
CA VAL A 100 -9.57 2.31 7.79
C VAL A 100 -10.67 1.28 7.51
N LYS A 101 -11.37 1.39 6.38
CA LYS A 101 -12.54 0.56 6.02
C LYS A 101 -12.34 -0.93 6.29
N ASN A 102 -11.19 -1.49 5.90
CA ASN A 102 -10.87 -2.92 6.04
C ASN A 102 -10.56 -3.37 7.49
N ASN A 103 -10.34 -2.42 8.39
CA ASN A 103 -10.09 -2.66 9.82
C ASN A 103 -11.28 -2.22 10.69
N CYS A 104 -12.28 -1.59 10.10
CA CYS A 104 -13.47 -1.18 10.84
C CYS A 104 -14.37 -2.38 11.10
N ARG A 105 -14.70 -2.64 12.37
CA ARG A 105 -15.67 -3.68 12.74
C ARG A 105 -17.07 -3.40 12.18
N GLN A 106 -17.45 -2.14 11.99
CA GLN A 106 -18.77 -1.81 11.47
C GLN A 106 -18.84 -1.93 9.93
N CYS A 107 -17.72 -1.74 9.21
CA CYS A 107 -17.70 -1.86 7.75
C CYS A 107 -17.22 -3.22 7.22
N ALA A 108 -16.29 -3.86 7.93
CA ALA A 108 -15.66 -5.14 7.55
C ALA A 108 -15.82 -6.20 8.65
N GLY A 109 -16.78 -5.98 9.55
CA GLY A 109 -17.16 -6.91 10.59
C GLY A 109 -17.77 -8.19 10.05
N CYS A 110 -17.92 -9.13 10.96
CA CYS A 110 -18.77 -10.30 10.82
C CYS A 110 -19.81 -10.27 11.94
N PRO A 111 -20.89 -11.09 11.86
CA PRO A 111 -21.92 -11.16 12.90
C PRO A 111 -21.37 -11.43 14.31
N HIS A 112 -20.20 -12.06 14.43
CA HIS A 112 -19.53 -12.36 15.71
C HIS A 112 -18.83 -11.15 16.36
N GLY A 113 -19.14 -9.92 15.92
CA GLY A 113 -18.57 -8.72 16.54
C GLY A 113 -17.06 -8.55 16.36
N MET A 114 -16.46 -9.14 15.33
CA MET A 114 -15.03 -9.02 15.06
C MET A 114 -14.82 -8.67 13.59
N VAL A 115 -13.68 -8.07 13.24
CA VAL A 115 -13.31 -7.91 11.82
C VAL A 115 -13.16 -9.30 11.19
N LYS A 116 -13.73 -9.53 10.01
CA LYS A 116 -13.85 -10.86 9.37
C LYS A 116 -12.53 -11.64 9.32
N TRP A 117 -11.39 -10.97 9.10
CA TRP A 117 -10.08 -11.62 9.01
C TRP A 117 -9.48 -12.02 10.37
N SER A 118 -9.93 -11.40 11.46
CA SER A 118 -9.57 -11.75 12.84
C SER A 118 -10.57 -12.72 13.46
N CYS A 119 -11.77 -12.81 12.90
CA CYS A 119 -12.83 -13.60 13.47
C CYS A 119 -12.48 -15.08 13.44
N ARG A 120 -12.48 -15.63 14.64
CA ARG A 120 -12.47 -17.06 14.94
C ARG A 120 -13.46 -17.86 14.10
N PHE A 121 -14.72 -17.48 14.10
CA PHE A 121 -15.76 -18.28 13.47
C PHE A 121 -15.73 -18.15 11.93
N CYS A 122 -15.26 -17.01 11.40
CA CYS A 122 -15.17 -16.81 9.95
C CYS A 122 -13.88 -17.34 9.31
N LYS A 123 -12.76 -17.31 10.05
CA LYS A 123 -11.41 -17.66 9.55
C LYS A 123 -10.66 -18.60 10.48
N GLY A 124 -11.40 -19.30 11.35
CA GLY A 124 -10.90 -20.33 12.24
C GLY A 124 -10.46 -21.58 11.51
N CYS A 125 -9.85 -22.46 12.27
CA CYS A 125 -9.66 -23.86 11.94
C CYS A 125 -10.26 -24.72 13.06
N ALA A 126 -10.42 -26.02 12.81
CA ALA A 126 -10.94 -26.99 13.76
C ALA A 126 -10.18 -26.98 15.11
N HIS A 127 -8.90 -26.63 15.10
CA HIS A 127 -8.03 -26.64 16.29
C HIS A 127 -8.27 -25.51 17.30
N GLY A 128 -9.36 -24.76 17.20
CA GLY A 128 -9.53 -23.67 18.14
C GLY A 128 -8.37 -22.65 18.05
N LYS A 129 -7.76 -22.42 16.85
CA LYS A 129 -7.09 -21.11 16.45
C LYS A 129 -7.62 -20.42 15.16
N VAL A 130 -7.43 -19.10 14.99
CA VAL A 130 -7.57 -18.46 13.65
C VAL A 130 -6.55 -19.14 12.74
N ARG A 131 -6.95 -19.61 11.56
CA ARG A 131 -6.16 -20.54 10.73
C ARG A 131 -4.71 -20.09 10.53
N ARG A 132 -4.48 -18.80 10.21
CA ARG A 132 -3.15 -18.22 9.99
C ARG A 132 -2.23 -18.23 11.24
N ASN A 133 -2.83 -18.32 12.42
CA ASN A 133 -2.15 -18.37 13.72
C ASN A 133 -2.08 -19.81 14.28
N CYS A 134 -2.62 -20.81 13.58
CA CYS A 134 -2.61 -22.19 14.01
C CYS A 134 -1.34 -22.90 13.54
N VAL A 135 -0.55 -23.45 14.47
CA VAL A 135 0.64 -24.26 14.14
C VAL A 135 0.25 -25.53 13.39
N GLN A 136 -0.86 -26.18 13.76
CA GLN A 136 -1.30 -27.39 13.05
C GLN A 136 -1.71 -27.10 11.59
N CYS A 137 -2.21 -25.89 11.28
CA CYS A 137 -2.59 -25.54 9.90
C CYS A 137 -1.49 -24.86 9.08
N CYS A 138 -0.62 -24.09 9.74
CA CYS A 138 0.33 -23.17 9.09
C CYS A 138 1.73 -23.25 9.73
N GLY A 139 1.99 -24.31 10.47
CA GLY A 139 3.27 -24.62 11.06
C GLY A 139 4.31 -25.05 10.04
N CYS A 140 5.53 -25.20 10.53
CA CYS A 140 6.60 -25.90 9.86
C CYS A 140 6.97 -27.15 10.67
N PRO A 141 7.76 -28.08 10.10
CA PRO A 141 8.24 -29.27 10.81
C PRO A 141 8.96 -28.97 12.15
N HIS A 142 9.43 -27.74 12.33
CA HIS A 142 10.12 -27.29 13.55
C HIS A 142 9.18 -26.88 14.71
N GLY A 143 7.89 -27.29 14.68
CA GLY A 143 6.93 -27.02 15.75
C GLY A 143 6.50 -25.54 15.92
N LYS A 144 6.89 -24.64 15.00
CA LYS A 144 6.56 -23.21 15.04
C LYS A 144 5.73 -22.81 13.83
N LEU A 145 4.97 -21.72 13.93
CA LEU A 145 4.35 -21.08 12.75
C LEU A 145 5.44 -20.79 11.72
N ARG A 146 5.19 -21.10 10.44
CA ARG A 146 6.19 -20.91 9.36
C ARG A 146 6.81 -19.52 9.45
N GLN A 147 5.99 -18.47 9.57
CA GLN A 147 6.42 -17.05 9.62
C GLN A 147 7.26 -16.69 10.85
N GLY A 148 7.12 -17.43 11.96
CA GLY A 148 7.90 -17.25 13.18
C GLY A 148 9.15 -18.13 13.23
N CYS A 149 9.26 -19.14 12.37
CA CYS A 149 10.36 -20.09 12.42
C CYS A 149 11.67 -19.49 11.91
N ARG A 150 12.70 -19.55 12.75
CA ARG A 150 14.06 -19.10 12.41
C ARG A 150 14.71 -19.96 11.31
N ILE A 151 14.35 -21.24 11.22
CA ILE A 151 14.89 -22.12 10.19
C ILE A 151 14.20 -21.82 8.85
N CYS A 152 12.87 -21.71 8.83
CA CYS A 152 12.13 -21.44 7.59
C CYS A 152 12.25 -19.99 7.07
N ASN A 153 12.43 -19.01 7.97
CA ASN A 153 12.54 -17.58 7.64
C ASN A 153 13.84 -16.96 8.16
N GLY A 154 14.87 -17.80 8.31
CA GLY A 154 16.22 -17.39 8.65
C GLY A 154 16.93 -16.68 7.50
N CYS A 155 18.04 -16.04 7.83
CA CYS A 155 19.10 -15.80 6.86
C CYS A 155 20.29 -16.72 7.15
N GLN A 156 21.29 -16.71 6.28
CA GLN A 156 22.54 -17.46 6.44
C GLN A 156 23.28 -17.17 7.77
N HIS A 157 22.99 -16.04 8.41
CA HIS A 157 23.60 -15.62 9.67
C HIS A 157 22.93 -16.25 10.92
N GLY A 158 22.20 -17.36 10.77
CA GLY A 158 21.62 -18.12 11.89
C GLY A 158 20.48 -17.43 12.65
N VAL A 159 20.02 -16.25 12.21
CA VAL A 159 18.93 -15.48 12.84
C VAL A 159 17.80 -15.20 11.87
N ARG A 160 16.58 -14.88 12.37
CA ARG A 160 15.45 -14.56 11.51
C ARG A 160 15.78 -13.33 10.67
N LYS A 161 15.49 -13.36 9.36
CA LYS A 161 15.84 -12.29 8.41
C LYS A 161 15.39 -10.89 8.87
N ASP A 162 14.28 -10.80 9.59
CA ASP A 162 13.72 -9.55 10.11
C ASP A 162 14.41 -8.98 11.36
N TYR A 163 15.28 -9.77 12.00
CA TYR A 163 16.09 -9.36 13.16
C TYR A 163 17.60 -9.38 12.87
N CYS A 164 18.02 -9.84 11.70
CA CYS A 164 19.43 -9.90 11.35
C CYS A 164 20.02 -8.49 11.14
N ARG A 165 21.01 -8.12 11.95
CA ARG A 165 21.75 -6.86 11.80
C ARG A 165 22.58 -6.83 10.52
N LEU A 166 23.11 -7.96 10.07
CA LEU A 166 23.84 -8.03 8.79
C LEU A 166 22.91 -7.86 7.58
N CYS A 167 21.65 -8.34 7.65
CA CYS A 167 20.70 -8.19 6.53
C CYS A 167 19.88 -6.90 6.57
N ARG A 168 19.61 -6.34 7.76
CA ARG A 168 18.68 -5.21 7.96
C ARG A 168 19.22 -4.11 8.87
N GLY A 169 20.47 -4.20 9.27
CA GLY A 169 21.19 -3.14 9.99
C GLY A 169 21.42 -1.91 9.13
N CYS A 170 21.92 -0.88 9.77
CA CYS A 170 22.44 0.32 9.14
C CYS A 170 23.91 0.52 9.56
N PRO A 171 24.70 1.34 8.84
CA PRO A 171 26.09 1.64 9.20
C PRO A 171 26.25 2.20 10.62
N HIS A 172 25.21 2.81 11.21
CA HIS A 172 25.21 3.31 12.59
C HIS A 172 25.12 2.22 13.69
N GLY A 173 25.46 0.96 13.38
CA GLY A 173 25.47 -0.16 14.35
C GLY A 173 24.12 -0.65 14.87
N LYS A 174 23.00 -0.05 14.44
CA LYS A 174 21.62 -0.38 14.87
C LYS A 174 20.84 -1.08 13.77
N MET A 175 19.73 -1.74 14.12
CA MET A 175 18.74 -2.14 13.10
C MET A 175 18.18 -0.89 12.43
N ARG A 176 18.06 -0.88 11.09
CA ARG A 176 17.64 0.32 10.35
C ARG A 176 16.31 0.91 10.84
N ARG A 177 15.40 0.05 11.30
CA ARG A 177 14.07 0.40 11.87
C ARG A 177 14.11 0.96 13.29
N ASP A 178 15.25 0.88 13.95
CA ASP A 178 15.50 1.31 15.34
C ASP A 178 16.56 2.43 15.39
N CYS A 179 17.11 2.82 14.24
CA CYS A 179 18.09 3.88 14.10
C CYS A 179 17.40 5.22 13.86
N VAL A 180 17.69 6.24 14.67
CA VAL A 180 17.18 7.61 14.50
C VAL A 180 17.71 8.24 13.22
N HIS A 181 18.98 8.01 12.84
CA HIS A 181 19.50 8.56 11.58
C HIS A 181 18.83 7.94 10.33
N CYS A 182 18.34 6.70 10.39
CA CYS A 182 17.71 6.05 9.23
C CYS A 182 16.18 6.12 9.23
N SER A 183 15.56 6.21 10.40
CA SER A 183 14.11 6.11 10.58
C SER A 183 13.59 7.08 11.64
N GLY A 184 14.35 8.15 11.87
CA GLY A 184 14.02 9.24 12.77
C GLY A 184 12.81 10.03 12.31
N CYS A 185 12.22 10.74 13.26
CA CYS A 185 11.22 11.75 13.05
C CYS A 185 11.77 13.12 13.48
N PRO A 186 11.14 14.23 13.04
CA PRO A 186 11.55 15.58 13.44
C PRO A 186 11.43 15.85 14.95
N HIS A 187 10.83 14.95 15.73
CA HIS A 187 10.72 15.04 17.19
C HIS A 187 11.89 14.36 17.94
N GLY A 188 13.02 14.10 17.27
CA GLY A 188 14.23 13.54 17.89
C GLY A 188 14.19 12.04 18.22
N GLY A 189 13.14 11.32 17.82
CA GLY A 189 12.99 9.88 18.08
C GLY A 189 12.82 9.06 16.81
N VAL A 190 12.72 7.74 16.92
CA VAL A 190 12.38 6.88 15.77
C VAL A 190 10.88 7.00 15.46
N TRP A 191 10.51 7.12 14.19
CA TRP A 191 9.11 7.32 13.74
C TRP A 191 8.14 6.32 14.38
N ARG A 192 8.53 5.05 14.49
CA ARG A 192 7.68 3.97 15.01
C ARG A 192 7.39 4.08 16.52
N THR A 193 8.33 4.60 17.31
CA THR A 193 8.24 4.62 18.78
C THR A 193 7.84 5.99 19.33
N CYS A 194 8.16 7.07 18.61
CA CYS A 194 7.86 8.45 19.00
C CYS A 194 6.36 8.63 19.32
N LEU A 195 6.07 9.12 20.53
CA LEU A 195 4.70 9.32 21.03
C LEU A 195 3.94 10.34 20.19
N ARG A 196 4.52 11.52 19.95
CA ARG A 196 3.94 12.56 19.06
C ARG A 196 3.62 12.02 17.66
N CYS A 197 4.50 11.19 17.10
CA CYS A 197 4.22 10.53 15.82
C CYS A 197 3.16 9.43 15.93
N LYS A 198 3.06 8.71 17.06
CA LYS A 198 2.00 7.73 17.31
C LYS A 198 0.65 8.43 17.41
N GLU A 199 0.56 9.50 18.19
CA GLU A 199 -0.64 10.32 18.34
C GLU A 199 -1.06 10.93 17.01
N ALA A 200 -0.14 11.54 16.26
CA ALA A 200 -0.43 12.05 14.91
C ALA A 200 -0.93 10.94 13.96
N ARG A 201 -0.44 9.70 14.09
CA ARG A 201 -0.95 8.55 13.32
C ARG A 201 -2.33 8.09 13.79
N SER A 202 -2.60 8.17 15.09
CA SER A 202 -3.89 7.80 15.70
C SER A 202 -4.97 8.85 15.43
N ALA A 203 -4.62 10.13 15.44
CA ALA A 203 -5.50 11.25 15.13
C ALA A 203 -5.88 11.28 13.64
N ARG A 204 -4.95 10.94 12.73
CA ARG A 204 -5.24 10.74 11.29
C ARG A 204 -6.07 9.49 10.98
N GLY A 205 -6.46 8.72 12.01
CA GLY A 205 -7.30 7.53 11.92
C GLY A 205 -8.46 7.53 12.92
N LYS A 206 -8.85 8.72 13.36
CA LYS A 206 -10.20 9.07 13.81
C LYS A 206 -10.80 9.96 12.72
#